data_AF-A0A4P9YU61-F1
#
_entry.id   AF-A0A4P9YU61-F1
#
_cell.length_a   1.000
_cell.length_b   1.000
_cell.length_c   1.000
_cell.angle_alpha   90.00
_cell.angle_beta   90.00
_cell.angle_gamma   90.00
#
_symmetry.space_group_name_H-M   'P 1'
#
loop_
_entity.id
_entity.type
_entity.pdbx_description
1 polymer ?
#
loop_
_entity_poly.entity_id
_entity_poly.type
_entity_poly.pdbx_seq_one_letter_code
_entity_poly.pdbx_strand_id
1 'polypeptide(L)'
;EQCDAMDRAYPTCARLIKLCYQFPSSFSCVPPVAYCNKRILEPYMLTGYNPYDVRAKCPPNTPLCYSEIEWISKYLNQPHVMRALGAQVDKYESCSTEVYQHFSLTGDWMRPYIYRVPKLLEEGIRVLVYAGDADYICNWMGNKAWTLEMEWHGKGRFASIEDQPWMVDNETAGEVRTSGPLTFLRVFEAGHMVPYDQPTRSLAMFNHWLSGKSYA
;
A
#
# COMPACT_ATOMS: atom_id res chain seq x y z
N GLU A 1 11.56 -6.19 23.59
CA GLU A 1 11.08 -7.59 23.50
C GLU A 1 10.35 -7.89 22.19
N GLN A 2 9.20 -7.25 21.89
CA GLN A 2 8.46 -7.54 20.63
C GLN A 2 9.24 -7.15 19.37
N CYS A 3 9.84 -5.95 19.32
CA CYS A 3 10.69 -5.54 18.19
C CYS A 3 11.85 -6.52 17.98
N ASP A 4 12.55 -6.91 19.05
CA ASP A 4 13.66 -7.88 18.96
C ASP A 4 13.19 -9.25 18.44
N ALA A 5 11.95 -9.65 18.76
CA ALA A 5 11.36 -10.88 18.25
C ALA A 5 11.05 -10.79 16.75
N MET A 6 10.57 -9.63 16.28
CA MET A 6 10.36 -9.35 14.86
C MET A 6 11.70 -9.37 14.10
N ASP A 7 12.74 -8.73 14.64
CA ASP A 7 14.08 -8.69 14.06
C ASP A 7 14.69 -10.10 13.93
N ARG A 8 14.52 -10.94 14.96
CA ARG A 8 14.96 -12.35 14.90
C ARG A 8 14.17 -13.18 13.89
N ALA A 9 12.90 -12.86 13.63
CA ALA A 9 12.07 -13.59 12.69
C ALA A 9 12.29 -13.16 11.22
N TYR A 10 12.68 -11.90 11.00
CA TYR A 10 12.83 -11.33 9.67
C TYR A 10 13.72 -12.13 8.71
N PRO A 11 14.92 -12.61 9.10
CA PRO A 11 15.77 -13.39 8.17
C PRO A 11 15.08 -14.63 7.61
N THR A 12 14.25 -15.30 8.40
CA THR A 12 13.48 -16.47 7.95
C THR A 12 12.37 -16.03 7.00
N CYS A 13 11.61 -14.98 7.34
CA CYS A 13 10.58 -14.42 6.46
C CYS A 13 11.19 -14.04 5.09
N ALA A 14 12.28 -13.27 5.08
CA ALA A 14 12.96 -12.84 3.86
C ALA A 14 13.45 -14.02 3.00
N ARG A 15 13.99 -15.09 3.62
CA ARG A 15 14.40 -16.31 2.91
C ARG A 15 13.23 -17.04 2.27
N LEU A 16 12.10 -17.15 2.98
CA LEU A 16 10.89 -17.79 2.44
C LEU A 16 10.31 -17.00 1.26
N ILE A 17 10.28 -15.66 1.35
CA ILE A 17 9.86 -14.80 0.22
C ILE A 17 10.79 -14.99 -0.98
N LYS A 18 12.12 -15.00 -0.76
CA LYS A 18 13.09 -15.26 -1.83
C LYS A 18 12.90 -16.63 -2.49
N LEU A 19 12.55 -17.66 -1.72
CA LEU A 19 12.24 -18.98 -2.26
C LEU A 19 10.98 -18.95 -3.14
N CYS A 20 9.92 -18.25 -2.70
CA CYS A 20 8.73 -18.03 -3.54
C CYS A 20 9.08 -17.29 -4.83
N TYR A 21 9.91 -16.25 -4.77
CA TYR A 21 10.34 -15.48 -5.93
C TYR A 21 11.10 -16.35 -6.95
N GLN A 22 11.98 -17.25 -6.48
CA GLN A 22 12.74 -18.17 -7.33
C GLN A 22 11.88 -19.27 -7.94
N PHE A 23 10.88 -19.77 -7.21
CA PHE A 23 10.04 -20.89 -7.63
C PHE A 23 8.56 -20.58 -7.41
N PRO A 24 7.91 -19.70 -8.21
CA PRO A 24 6.61 -19.11 -7.89
C PRO A 24 5.42 -20.09 -7.99
N SER A 25 5.26 -20.92 -6.97
CA SER A 25 4.23 -21.94 -6.83
C SER A 25 3.55 -21.83 -5.47
N SER A 26 2.35 -22.41 -5.31
CA SER A 26 1.66 -22.39 -4.01
C SER A 26 2.50 -23.02 -2.90
N PHE A 27 3.30 -24.04 -3.18
CA PHE A 27 4.17 -24.71 -2.19
C PHE A 27 5.24 -23.79 -1.59
N SER A 28 5.84 -22.91 -2.40
CA SER A 28 6.88 -21.98 -1.95
C SER A 28 6.31 -20.65 -1.47
N CYS A 29 5.13 -20.26 -1.97
CA CYS A 29 4.55 -18.93 -1.75
C CYS A 29 3.51 -18.87 -0.64
N VAL A 30 2.81 -19.97 -0.32
CA VAL A 30 1.88 -19.99 0.83
C VAL A 30 2.60 -19.93 2.19
N PRO A 31 3.70 -20.68 2.43
CA PRO A 31 4.41 -20.61 3.71
C PRO A 31 4.87 -19.20 4.13
N PRO A 32 5.47 -18.35 3.25
CA PRO A 32 5.82 -16.98 3.64
C PRO A 32 4.59 -16.13 3.98
N VAL A 33 3.42 -16.33 3.33
CA VAL A 33 2.18 -15.62 3.72
C VAL A 33 1.88 -15.86 5.20
N ALA A 34 1.85 -17.11 5.62
CA ALA A 34 1.55 -17.46 7.00
C ALA A 34 2.65 -16.99 7.96
N TYR A 35 3.93 -17.27 7.65
CA TYR A 35 5.04 -16.97 8.55
C TYR A 35 5.27 -15.47 8.70
N CYS A 36 5.37 -14.73 7.59
CA CYS A 36 5.67 -13.31 7.63
C CYS A 36 4.54 -12.51 8.26
N ASN A 37 3.28 -12.76 7.89
CA ASN A 37 2.15 -12.02 8.45
C ASN A 37 2.04 -12.26 9.97
N LYS A 38 2.23 -13.50 10.42
CA LYS A 38 2.21 -13.85 11.85
C LYS A 38 3.38 -13.26 12.65
N ARG A 39 4.58 -13.24 12.06
CA ARG A 39 5.80 -12.86 12.80
C ARG A 39 6.15 -11.39 12.70
N ILE A 40 5.69 -10.70 11.66
CA ILE A 40 6.05 -9.32 11.36
C ILE A 40 4.84 -8.39 11.52
N LEU A 41 3.67 -8.74 10.99
CA LEU A 41 2.50 -7.85 10.98
C LEU A 41 1.62 -7.99 12.24
N GLU A 42 1.31 -9.23 12.62
CA GLU A 42 0.40 -9.55 13.73
C GLU A 42 0.82 -8.91 15.08
N PRO A 43 2.12 -8.83 15.47
CA PRO A 43 2.51 -8.19 16.72
C PRO A 43 2.02 -6.75 16.86
N TYR A 44 2.01 -5.98 15.76
CA TYR A 44 1.46 -4.63 15.76
C TYR A 44 -0.06 -4.63 15.90
N MET A 45 -0.75 -5.51 15.15
CA MET A 45 -2.22 -5.62 15.19
C MET A 45 -2.72 -5.96 16.61
N LEU A 46 -2.00 -6.80 17.35
CA LEU A 46 -2.34 -7.17 18.74
C LEU A 46 -2.26 -6.01 19.74
N THR A 47 -1.63 -4.88 19.39
CA THR A 47 -1.61 -3.69 20.24
C THR A 47 -2.96 -2.94 20.26
N GLY A 48 -3.84 -3.23 19.30
CA GLY A 48 -5.10 -2.50 19.08
C GLY A 48 -4.93 -1.15 18.37
N TYR A 49 -3.72 -0.79 17.94
CA TYR A 49 -3.51 0.37 17.06
C TYR A 49 -3.99 0.08 15.64
N ASN A 50 -4.36 1.14 14.92
CA ASN A 50 -4.85 1.04 13.56
C ASN A 50 -3.70 0.73 12.59
N PRO A 51 -3.70 -0.44 11.91
CA PRO A 51 -2.65 -0.77 10.93
C PRO A 51 -2.64 0.15 9.71
N TYR A 52 -3.69 0.96 9.54
CA TYR A 52 -3.84 1.93 8.46
C TYR A 52 -3.49 3.37 8.88
N ASP A 53 -3.38 3.65 10.18
CA ASP A 53 -2.92 4.94 10.70
C ASP A 53 -2.34 4.77 12.11
N VAL A 54 -1.02 4.84 12.23
CA VAL A 54 -0.30 4.60 13.49
C VAL A 54 -0.62 5.61 14.59
N ARG A 55 -1.25 6.75 14.24
CA ARG A 55 -1.63 7.81 15.18
C ARG A 55 -2.92 7.46 15.94
N ALA A 56 -3.68 6.46 15.47
CA ALA A 56 -4.99 6.10 15.99
C ALA A 56 -5.08 4.65 16.48
N LYS A 57 -6.05 4.40 17.37
CA LYS A 57 -6.47 3.04 17.74
C LYS A 57 -7.62 2.58 16.87
N CYS A 58 -7.69 1.28 16.59
CA CYS A 58 -8.87 0.69 15.94
C CYS A 58 -10.08 0.85 16.87
N PRO A 59 -11.17 1.50 16.43
CA PRO A 59 -12.38 1.54 17.23
C PRO A 59 -12.96 0.13 17.40
N PRO A 60 -13.54 -0.19 18.58
CA PRO A 60 -14.07 -1.52 18.85
C PRO A 60 -15.20 -1.85 17.86
N ASN A 61 -15.31 -3.12 17.46
CA ASN A 61 -16.35 -3.64 16.57
C ASN A 61 -16.46 -2.92 15.20
N THR A 62 -15.38 -2.30 14.73
CA THR A 62 -15.39 -1.50 13.51
C THR A 62 -14.73 -2.27 12.35
N PRO A 63 -15.44 -2.51 11.23
CA PRO A 63 -14.85 -3.15 10.05
C PRO A 63 -13.64 -2.36 9.55
N LEU A 64 -12.52 -3.03 9.30
CA LEU A 64 -11.29 -2.41 8.76
C LEU A 64 -10.80 -1.18 9.56
N CYS A 65 -11.17 -1.07 10.85
CA CYS A 65 -10.83 0.06 11.72
C CYS A 65 -11.39 1.44 11.31
N TYR A 66 -12.32 1.53 10.35
CA TYR A 66 -13.01 2.76 9.94
C TYR A 66 -14.55 2.60 10.01
N SER A 67 -15.21 3.46 10.78
CA SER A 67 -16.68 3.37 11.01
C SER A 67 -17.47 3.70 9.74
N GLU A 68 -16.88 4.53 8.89
CA GLU A 68 -17.40 5.00 7.62
C GLU A 68 -17.71 3.82 6.67
N ILE A 69 -16.94 2.73 6.74
CA ILE A 69 -17.16 1.52 5.93
C ILE A 69 -18.52 0.88 6.24
N GLU A 70 -18.94 0.90 7.51
CA GLU A 70 -20.26 0.43 7.91
C GLU A 70 -21.37 1.33 7.35
N TRP A 71 -21.18 2.65 7.38
CA TRP A 71 -22.17 3.60 6.85
C TRP A 71 -22.34 3.47 5.33
N ILE A 72 -21.23 3.32 4.60
CA ILE A 72 -21.23 3.07 3.16
C ILE A 72 -21.96 1.76 2.87
N SER A 73 -21.65 0.69 3.59
CA SER A 73 -22.32 -0.61 3.44
C SER A 73 -23.82 -0.51 3.69
N LYS A 74 -24.24 0.21 4.75
CA LYS A 74 -25.66 0.44 5.04
C LYS A 74 -26.36 1.22 3.92
N TYR A 75 -25.72 2.25 3.38
CA TYR A 75 -26.27 3.06 2.28
C TYR A 75 -26.43 2.24 0.99
N LEU A 76 -25.37 1.54 0.57
CA LEU A 76 -25.36 0.76 -0.67
C LEU A 76 -26.34 -0.42 -0.65
N ASN A 77 -26.70 -0.92 0.53
CA ASN A 77 -27.70 -1.97 0.70
C ASN A 77 -29.15 -1.47 0.79
N GLN A 78 -29.40 -0.16 0.66
CA GLN A 78 -30.78 0.33 0.63
C GLN A 78 -31.46 -0.08 -0.68
N PRO A 79 -32.70 -0.62 -0.65
CA PRO A 79 -33.35 -1.13 -1.86
C PRO A 79 -33.49 -0.09 -2.97
N HIS A 80 -33.69 1.18 -2.62
CA HIS A 80 -33.78 2.25 -3.62
C HIS A 80 -32.42 2.59 -4.25
N VAL A 81 -31.32 2.50 -3.49
CA VAL A 81 -29.95 2.70 -4.00
C VAL A 81 -29.58 1.54 -4.91
N MET A 82 -29.80 0.29 -4.49
CA MET A 82 -29.56 -0.89 -5.33
C MET A 82 -30.35 -0.85 -6.64
N ARG A 83 -31.64 -0.48 -6.58
CA ARG A 83 -32.45 -0.30 -7.80
C ARG A 83 -31.94 0.82 -8.69
N ALA A 84 -31.56 1.96 -8.11
CA ALA A 84 -31.05 3.10 -8.88
C ALA A 84 -29.72 2.78 -9.58
N LEU A 85 -28.86 1.97 -8.96
CA LEU A 85 -27.60 1.50 -9.54
C LEU A 85 -27.79 0.32 -10.50
N GLY A 86 -28.98 -0.29 -10.57
CA GLY A 86 -29.23 -1.50 -11.37
C GLY A 86 -28.48 -2.73 -10.85
N ALA A 87 -28.23 -2.80 -9.53
CA ALA A 87 -27.47 -3.90 -8.93
C ALA A 87 -28.23 -5.24 -9.08
N GLN A 88 -27.54 -6.25 -9.59
CA GLN A 88 -28.06 -7.61 -9.81
C GLN A 88 -27.56 -8.59 -8.72
N VAL A 89 -27.34 -8.08 -7.52
CA VAL A 89 -26.88 -8.85 -6.36
C VAL A 89 -27.81 -8.58 -5.18
N ASP A 90 -27.94 -9.56 -4.29
CA ASP A 90 -28.84 -9.46 -3.15
C ASP A 90 -28.27 -8.57 -2.03
N LYS A 91 -26.94 -8.50 -1.93
CA LYS A 91 -26.24 -7.78 -0.86
C LYS A 91 -24.89 -7.26 -1.34
N TYR A 92 -24.58 -6.03 -0.97
CA TYR A 92 -23.25 -5.45 -1.06
C TYR A 92 -22.46 -5.72 0.23
N GLU A 93 -21.20 -6.11 0.07
CA GLU A 93 -20.20 -6.19 1.13
C GLU A 93 -18.91 -5.52 0.67
N SER A 94 -18.23 -4.77 1.55
CA SER A 94 -17.03 -4.02 1.16
C SER A 94 -15.84 -4.91 0.78
N CYS A 95 -15.72 -6.09 1.38
CA CYS A 95 -14.67 -7.07 1.08
C CYS A 95 -15.22 -8.49 1.19
N SER A 96 -14.88 -9.36 0.23
CA SER A 96 -15.22 -10.79 0.29
C SER A 96 -14.12 -11.59 0.98
N THR A 97 -14.47 -12.23 2.11
CA THR A 97 -13.54 -13.13 2.82
C THR A 97 -13.17 -14.35 1.99
N GLU A 98 -14.08 -14.86 1.16
CA GLU A 98 -13.82 -16.02 0.28
C GLU A 98 -12.73 -15.70 -0.75
N VAL A 99 -12.87 -14.57 -1.45
CA VAL A 99 -11.86 -14.12 -2.42
C VAL A 99 -10.51 -13.91 -1.73
N TYR A 100 -10.50 -13.24 -0.57
CA TYR A 100 -9.28 -13.06 0.23
C TYR A 100 -8.61 -14.40 0.58
N GLN A 101 -9.39 -15.39 1.01
CA GLN A 101 -8.87 -16.72 1.34
C GLN A 101 -8.30 -17.43 0.12
N HIS A 102 -8.96 -17.35 -1.04
CA HIS A 102 -8.48 -17.96 -2.27
C HIS A 102 -7.11 -17.40 -2.67
N PHE A 103 -6.94 -16.07 -2.67
CA PHE A 103 -5.65 -15.43 -2.96
C PHE A 103 -4.55 -15.83 -1.96
N SER A 104 -4.91 -15.92 -0.67
CA SER A 104 -3.98 -16.34 0.39
C SER A 104 -3.53 -17.79 0.20
N LEU A 105 -4.46 -18.69 -0.11
CA LEU A 105 -4.21 -20.13 -0.28
C LEU A 105 -3.50 -20.47 -1.60
N THR A 106 -3.52 -19.58 -2.59
CA THR A 106 -2.71 -19.70 -3.81
C THR A 106 -1.31 -19.10 -3.65
N GLY A 107 -1.02 -18.47 -2.50
CA GLY A 107 0.26 -17.80 -2.20
C GLY A 107 0.46 -16.52 -2.98
N ASP A 108 -0.61 -15.87 -3.45
CA ASP A 108 -0.53 -14.75 -4.37
C ASP A 108 0.23 -13.54 -3.78
N TRP A 109 -0.01 -13.26 -2.50
CA TRP A 109 0.58 -12.15 -1.74
C TRP A 109 2.11 -12.08 -1.83
N MET A 110 2.78 -13.24 -1.90
CA MET A 110 4.24 -13.31 -1.86
C MET A 110 4.87 -13.45 -3.25
N ARG A 111 4.09 -13.34 -4.33
CA ARG A 111 4.61 -13.44 -5.70
C ARG A 111 5.37 -12.16 -6.09
N PRO A 112 6.42 -12.27 -6.94
CA PRO A 112 7.27 -11.14 -7.28
C PRO A 112 6.68 -10.23 -8.37
N TYR A 113 5.51 -9.65 -8.13
CA TYR A 113 4.90 -8.71 -9.07
C TYR A 113 5.73 -7.45 -9.29
N ILE A 114 6.62 -7.15 -8.36
CA ILE A 114 7.61 -6.07 -8.44
C ILE A 114 8.44 -6.12 -9.74
N TYR A 115 8.70 -7.31 -10.29
CA TYR A 115 9.47 -7.47 -11.53
C TYR A 115 8.72 -7.00 -12.79
N ARG A 116 7.44 -6.63 -12.68
CA ARG A 116 6.66 -6.07 -13.79
C ARG A 116 6.91 -4.57 -13.97
N VAL A 117 7.25 -3.85 -12.89
CA VAL A 117 7.43 -2.39 -12.91
C VAL A 117 8.58 -1.95 -13.81
N PRO A 118 9.79 -2.57 -13.79
CA PRO A 118 10.88 -2.18 -14.68
C PRO A 118 10.49 -2.17 -16.15
N LYS A 119 9.76 -3.19 -16.61
CA LYS A 119 9.30 -3.27 -18.01
C LYS A 119 8.46 -2.04 -18.41
N LEU A 120 7.57 -1.58 -17.52
CA LEU A 120 6.76 -0.39 -17.76
C LEU A 120 7.64 0.87 -17.89
N LEU A 121 8.65 1.00 -17.01
CA LEU A 121 9.59 2.11 -17.04
C LEU A 121 10.42 2.14 -18.33
N GLU A 122 10.91 0.98 -18.78
CA GLU A 122 11.68 0.87 -20.03
C GLU A 122 10.84 1.19 -21.28
N GLU A 123 9.53 0.95 -21.22
CA GLU A 123 8.57 1.35 -22.26
C GLU A 123 8.17 2.84 -22.18
N GLY A 124 8.75 3.60 -21.24
CA GLY A 124 8.46 5.02 -21.05
C GLY A 124 7.13 5.31 -20.36
N ILE A 125 6.46 4.29 -19.81
CA ILE A 125 5.23 4.46 -19.03
C ILE A 125 5.60 5.10 -17.70
N ARG A 126 5.03 6.27 -17.42
CA ARG A 126 5.23 6.96 -16.15
C ARG A 126 4.59 6.16 -15.01
N VAL A 127 5.31 5.96 -13.92
CA VAL A 127 4.86 5.28 -12.71
C VAL A 127 5.02 6.22 -11.51
N LEU A 128 3.90 6.47 -10.82
CA LEU A 128 3.86 7.16 -9.53
C LEU A 128 3.64 6.13 -8.43
N VAL A 129 4.59 6.03 -7.51
CA VAL A 129 4.44 5.29 -6.24
C VAL A 129 4.25 6.33 -5.15
N TYR A 130 3.11 6.33 -4.47
CA TYR A 130 2.86 7.24 -3.36
C TYR A 130 2.44 6.49 -2.10
N ALA A 131 2.81 7.02 -0.94
CA ALA A 131 2.46 6.45 0.35
C ALA A 131 2.28 7.54 1.41
N GLY A 132 1.24 7.39 2.25
CA GLY A 132 1.07 8.20 3.45
C GLY A 132 2.08 7.82 4.51
N ASP A 133 2.60 8.80 5.26
CA ASP A 133 3.67 8.57 6.22
C ASP A 133 3.23 8.07 7.60
N ALA A 134 1.92 7.99 7.84
CA ALA A 134 1.31 7.41 9.03
C ALA A 134 0.79 5.97 8.80
N ASP A 135 0.92 5.39 7.59
CA ASP A 135 0.51 4.01 7.32
C ASP A 135 1.54 3.00 7.88
N TYR A 136 1.07 1.94 8.54
CA TYR A 136 1.91 0.83 9.00
C TYR A 136 1.95 -0.30 7.96
N ILE A 137 0.79 -0.78 7.51
CA ILE A 137 0.68 -2.02 6.74
C ILE A 137 1.31 -1.92 5.35
N CYS A 138 1.28 -0.73 4.74
CA CYS A 138 1.95 -0.42 3.48
C CYS A 138 2.81 0.85 3.61
N ASN A 139 3.58 0.92 4.70
CA ASN A 139 4.37 2.10 5.07
C ASN A 139 5.25 2.69 3.96
N TRP A 140 5.47 4.00 4.04
CA TRP A 140 6.29 4.75 3.10
C TRP A 140 7.76 4.30 3.06
N MET A 141 8.31 3.80 4.18
CA MET A 141 9.70 3.35 4.26
C MET A 141 9.94 2.13 3.36
N GLY A 142 9.06 1.13 3.44
CA GLY A 142 9.10 -0.07 2.60
C GLY A 142 8.85 0.27 1.13
N ASN A 143 7.90 1.17 0.85
CA ASN A 143 7.64 1.65 -0.51
C ASN A 143 8.85 2.37 -1.11
N LYS A 144 9.47 3.29 -0.36
CA LYS A 144 10.69 3.97 -0.77
C LYS A 144 11.83 2.98 -1.01
N ALA A 145 12.07 2.06 -0.07
CA ALA A 145 13.16 1.11 -0.15
C ALA A 145 13.11 0.25 -1.42
N TRP A 146 11.93 -0.30 -1.79
CA TRP A 146 11.87 -1.10 -3.02
C TRP A 146 12.06 -0.24 -4.27
N THR A 147 11.58 1.00 -4.30
CA THR A 147 11.78 1.89 -5.47
C THR A 147 13.24 2.27 -5.68
N LEU A 148 14.04 2.33 -4.59
CA LEU A 148 15.48 2.58 -4.64
C LEU A 148 16.27 1.35 -5.09
N GLU A 149 15.85 0.16 -4.66
CA GLU A 149 16.55 -1.10 -4.94
C GLU A 149 16.15 -1.75 -6.27
N MET A 150 14.97 -1.43 -6.80
CA MET A 150 14.48 -1.98 -8.06
C MET A 150 15.49 -1.76 -9.19
N GLU A 151 15.80 -2.83 -9.92
CA GLU A 151 16.69 -2.78 -11.09
C GLU A 151 15.95 -2.28 -12.32
N TRP A 152 16.43 -1.18 -12.91
CA TRP A 152 15.98 -0.58 -14.17
C TRP A 152 17.04 0.42 -14.65
N HIS A 153 16.99 0.85 -15.92
CA HIS A 153 18.04 1.68 -16.53
C HIS A 153 18.35 2.97 -15.74
N GLY A 154 17.33 3.59 -15.13
CA GLY A 154 17.47 4.82 -14.36
C GLY A 154 17.76 4.65 -12.87
N LYS A 155 17.95 3.42 -12.36
CA LYS A 155 18.17 3.13 -10.92
C LYS A 155 19.24 4.03 -10.31
N GLY A 156 20.43 4.08 -10.92
CA GLY A 156 21.56 4.83 -10.38
C GLY A 156 21.26 6.32 -10.19
N ARG A 157 20.59 6.94 -11.17
CA ARG A 157 20.17 8.34 -11.08
C ARG A 157 19.06 8.55 -10.05
N PHE A 158 18.07 7.66 -10.00
CA PHE A 158 16.99 7.76 -9.02
C PHE A 158 17.50 7.62 -7.58
N ALA A 159 18.46 6.72 -7.34
CA ALA A 159 19.08 6.53 -6.04
C ALA A 159 19.96 7.74 -5.62
N SER A 160 20.63 8.40 -6.57
CA SER A 160 21.52 9.54 -6.28
C SER A 160 20.81 10.87 -6.03
N ILE A 161 19.54 11.00 -6.37
CA ILE A 161 18.77 12.24 -6.15
C ILE A 161 18.35 12.34 -4.68
N GLU A 162 18.37 13.55 -4.13
CA GLU A 162 17.80 13.83 -2.80
C GLU A 162 16.30 14.05 -2.90
N ASP A 163 15.58 13.66 -1.85
CA ASP A 163 14.15 13.95 -1.76
C ASP A 163 13.94 15.46 -1.68
N GLN A 164 13.06 15.99 -2.52
CA GLN A 164 12.73 17.40 -2.55
C GLN A 164 11.41 17.66 -1.83
N PRO A 165 11.25 18.80 -1.13
CA PRO A 165 9.95 19.19 -0.59
C PRO A 165 8.92 19.30 -1.71
N TRP A 166 7.78 18.63 -1.56
CA TRP A 166 6.64 18.80 -2.43
C TRP A 166 5.67 19.80 -1.80
N MET A 167 5.38 20.89 -2.50
CA MET A 167 4.56 21.99 -2.02
C MET A 167 3.13 21.94 -2.58
N VAL A 168 2.14 22.19 -1.73
CA VAL A 168 0.73 22.41 -2.10
C VAL A 168 0.25 23.62 -1.31
N ASP A 169 -0.32 24.62 -2.00
CA ASP A 169 -0.84 25.85 -1.38
C ASP A 169 0.18 26.57 -0.47
N ASN A 170 1.46 26.59 -0.88
CA ASN A 170 2.60 27.14 -0.14
C ASN A 170 2.96 26.41 1.18
N GLU A 171 2.42 25.21 1.41
CA GLU A 171 2.78 24.35 2.52
C GLU A 171 3.51 23.09 2.03
N THR A 172 4.44 22.59 2.84
CA THR A 172 5.09 21.30 2.57
C THR A 172 4.07 20.18 2.77
N ALA A 173 3.65 19.56 1.66
CA ALA A 173 2.68 18.48 1.62
C ALA A 173 3.33 17.09 1.65
N GLY A 174 4.64 17.01 1.42
CA GLY A 174 5.39 15.77 1.41
C GLY A 174 6.80 15.89 0.87
N GLU A 175 7.36 14.75 0.48
CA GLU A 175 8.70 14.61 -0.08
C GLU A 175 8.62 13.84 -1.40
N VAL A 176 9.20 14.39 -2.47
CA VAL A 176 9.16 13.80 -3.80
C VAL A 176 10.55 13.49 -4.32
N ARG A 177 10.65 12.37 -5.03
CA ARG A 177 11.83 11.96 -5.78
C ARG A 177 11.40 11.53 -7.17
N THR A 178 11.93 12.15 -8.21
CA THR A 178 11.61 11.82 -9.60
C THR A 178 12.87 11.65 -10.43
N SER A 179 12.95 10.58 -11.22
CA SER A 179 13.97 10.39 -12.25
C SER A 179 13.33 9.69 -13.45
N GLY A 180 13.40 10.32 -14.62
CA GLY A 180 12.78 9.76 -15.84
C GLY A 180 11.29 9.41 -15.61
N PRO A 181 10.86 8.18 -15.91
CA PRO A 181 9.47 7.75 -15.77
C PRO A 181 9.05 7.37 -14.33
N LEU A 182 9.97 7.32 -13.36
CA LEU A 182 9.65 6.91 -11.98
C LEU A 182 9.59 8.10 -11.03
N THR A 183 8.47 8.21 -10.32
CA THR A 183 8.27 9.14 -9.20
C THR A 183 7.90 8.37 -7.93
N PHE A 184 8.61 8.64 -6.83
CA PHE A 184 8.18 8.27 -5.48
C PHE A 184 7.74 9.53 -4.73
N LEU A 185 6.58 9.46 -4.07
CA LEU A 185 6.01 10.56 -3.30
C LEU A 185 5.58 10.09 -1.91
N ARG A 186 6.24 10.59 -0.88
CA ARG A 186 5.78 10.47 0.50
C ARG A 186 4.80 11.61 0.77
N VAL A 187 3.60 11.30 1.24
CA VAL A 187 2.58 12.28 1.59
C VAL A 187 2.52 12.43 3.11
N PHE A 188 2.71 13.65 3.60
CA PHE A 188 2.73 13.93 5.03
C PHE A 188 1.33 13.95 5.63
N GLU A 189 1.24 13.51 6.88
CA GLU A 189 0.04 13.53 7.71
C GLU A 189 -1.11 12.68 7.14
N ALA A 190 -0.77 11.63 6.40
CA ALA A 190 -1.71 10.70 5.78
C ALA A 190 -1.40 9.25 6.16
N GLY A 191 -2.45 8.46 6.40
CA GLY A 191 -2.37 7.02 6.60
C GLY A 191 -2.50 6.25 5.29
N HIS A 192 -3.11 5.07 5.37
CA HIS A 192 -3.27 4.13 4.25
C HIS A 192 -4.13 4.70 3.12
N MET A 193 -5.20 5.43 3.47
CA MET A 193 -6.10 6.06 2.53
C MET A 193 -5.76 7.53 2.40
N VAL A 194 -4.66 7.84 1.69
CA VAL A 194 -4.19 9.23 1.51
C VAL A 194 -5.29 10.23 1.13
N PRO A 195 -6.24 9.93 0.22
CA PRO A 195 -7.33 10.87 -0.09
C PRO A 195 -8.34 11.08 1.04
N TYR A 196 -8.49 10.13 1.95
CA TYR A 196 -9.34 10.26 3.13
C TYR A 196 -8.70 11.19 4.16
N ASP A 197 -7.40 11.02 4.44
CA ASP A 197 -6.70 11.81 5.46
C ASP A 197 -6.29 13.21 4.96
N GLN A 198 -5.90 13.32 3.70
CA GLN A 198 -5.37 14.54 3.08
C GLN A 198 -6.01 14.81 1.72
N PRO A 199 -7.34 15.09 1.66
CA PRO A 199 -8.09 15.22 0.42
C PRO A 199 -7.51 16.30 -0.51
N THR A 200 -7.23 17.51 0.00
CA THR A 200 -6.65 18.62 -0.79
C THR A 200 -5.30 18.23 -1.41
N ARG A 201 -4.40 17.66 -0.60
CA ARG A 201 -3.07 17.23 -1.07
C ARG A 201 -3.19 16.10 -2.08
N SER A 202 -4.06 15.12 -1.83
CA SER A 202 -4.29 14.00 -2.76
C SER A 202 -4.80 14.46 -4.13
N LEU A 203 -5.69 15.45 -4.16
CA LEU A 203 -6.21 16.03 -5.39
C LEU A 203 -5.13 16.83 -6.13
N ALA A 204 -4.32 17.60 -5.41
CA ALA A 204 -3.17 18.28 -5.99
C ALA A 204 -2.17 17.29 -6.59
N MET A 205 -1.83 16.22 -5.87
CA MET A 205 -0.99 15.12 -6.35
C MET A 205 -1.52 14.52 -7.66
N PHE A 206 -2.83 14.22 -7.70
CA PHE A 206 -3.49 13.63 -8.86
C PHE A 206 -3.50 14.59 -10.06
N ASN A 207 -3.82 15.86 -9.85
CA ASN A 207 -3.84 16.87 -10.92
C ASN A 207 -2.44 17.16 -11.46
N HIS A 208 -1.42 17.22 -10.60
CA HIS A 208 -0.02 17.35 -11.03
C HIS A 208 0.39 16.15 -11.89
N TRP A 209 0.04 14.92 -11.47
CA TRP A 209 0.34 13.70 -12.22
C TRP A 209 -0.24 13.74 -13.64
N LEU A 210 -1.54 14.00 -13.73
CA LEU A 210 -2.28 13.97 -14.99
C LEU A 210 -1.86 15.08 -15.96
N SER A 211 -1.57 16.27 -15.43
CA SER A 211 -1.13 17.40 -16.26
C SER A 211 0.34 17.31 -16.70
N GLY A 212 1.08 16.29 -16.25
CA GLY A 212 2.51 16.15 -16.55
C GLY A 212 3.37 17.24 -15.92
N LYS A 213 2.84 17.97 -14.93
CA LYS A 213 3.59 18.99 -14.20
C LYS A 213 4.61 18.32 -13.28
N SER A 214 5.75 18.98 -13.12
CA SER A 214 6.72 18.62 -12.09
C SER A 214 6.10 18.77 -10.70
N TYR A 215 6.47 17.86 -9.79
CA TYR A 215 6.17 17.98 -8.36
C TYR A 215 7.17 18.88 -7.60
N ALA A 216 8.29 19.19 -8.25
CA ALA A 216 9.28 20.18 -7.84
C ALA A 216 9.06 21.50 -8.59
#